data_AF-R0CLZ3-F1
#
_entry.id   AF-R0CLZ3-F1
#
_cell.length_a   1.000
_cell.length_b   1.000
_cell.length_c   1.000
_cell.angle_alpha   90.00
_cell.angle_beta   90.00
_cell.angle_gamma   90.00
#
_symmetry.space_group_name_H-M   'P 1'
#
loop_
_entity.id
_entity.type
_entity.pdbx_description
1 polymer ?
#
loop_
_entity_poly.entity_id
_entity_poly.type
_entity_poly.pdbx_seq_one_letter_code
_entity_poly.pdbx_strand_id
1 'polypeptide(L)'
;MAAHEVFAMISGETVQNVVVGQYEETNRVARCVYGDDAFAVDCLQYPCEIGDKYINGVFYKADGITPINRLPTDKEEIQQLKADNAQLTVAMADMIGGAM
;
A
#
# COMPACT_ATOMS: atom_id res chain seq x y z
N MET A 1 20.32 7.58 -10.12
CA MET A 1 19.55 7.85 -8.90
C MET A 1 18.54 6.72 -8.78
N ALA A 2 18.71 5.81 -7.82
CA ALA A 2 17.73 4.76 -7.55
C ALA A 2 16.64 5.35 -6.63
N ALA A 3 15.37 5.10 -6.95
CA ALA A 3 14.27 5.51 -6.09
C ALA A 3 14.37 4.75 -4.76
N HIS A 4 14.18 5.46 -3.65
CA HIS A 4 14.05 4.82 -2.34
C HIS A 4 12.60 4.41 -2.17
N GLU A 5 12.38 3.20 -1.68
CA GLU A 5 11.05 2.62 -1.43
C GLU A 5 10.89 2.33 0.07
N VAL A 6 9.64 2.12 0.51
CA VAL A 6 9.33 1.79 1.90
C VAL A 6 9.21 0.27 2.03
N PHE A 7 9.95 -0.31 2.97
CA PHE A 7 10.01 -1.75 3.19
C PHE A 7 9.68 -2.10 4.64
N ALA A 8 8.83 -3.10 4.82
CA ALA A 8 8.60 -3.76 6.09
C ALA A 8 9.60 -4.92 6.27
N MET A 9 10.27 -4.99 7.42
CA MET A 9 11.11 -6.11 7.82
C MET A 9 10.25 -7.13 8.57
N ILE A 10 10.19 -8.36 8.08
CA ILE A 10 9.32 -9.41 8.59
C ILE A 10 10.14 -10.52 9.24
N SER A 11 9.69 -10.99 10.41
CA SER A 11 10.20 -12.19 11.07
C SER A 11 9.08 -12.89 11.82
N GLY A 12 8.91 -14.19 11.62
CA GLY A 12 7.85 -14.98 12.28
C GLY A 12 6.46 -14.35 12.08
N GLU A 13 6.15 -14.02 10.82
CA GLU A 13 4.89 -13.37 10.41
C GLU A 13 4.62 -12.01 11.06
N THR A 14 5.60 -11.39 11.72
CA THR A 14 5.44 -10.12 12.42
C THR A 14 6.28 -9.05 11.74
N VAL A 15 5.69 -7.87 11.53
CA VAL A 15 6.37 -6.66 11.09
C VAL A 15 7.22 -6.15 12.26
N GLN A 16 8.53 -6.28 12.13
CA GLN A 16 9.48 -5.87 13.16
C GLN A 16 9.89 -4.40 13.02
N ASN A 17 9.96 -3.90 11.78
CA ASN A 17 10.31 -2.53 11.49
C ASN A 17 9.81 -2.10 10.10
N VAL A 18 9.68 -0.80 9.88
CA VAL A 18 9.36 -0.20 8.58
C VAL A 18 10.41 0.86 8.28
N VAL A 19 11.09 0.73 7.14
CA VAL A 19 12.23 1.59 6.77
C VAL A 19 12.14 2.06 5.34
N VAL A 20 12.79 3.19 5.05
CA VAL A 20 13.00 3.68 3.68
C VAL A 20 14.39 3.25 3.22
N GLY A 21 14.50 2.62 2.05
CA GLY A 21 15.78 2.13 1.57
C GLY A 21 15.72 1.43 0.21
N GLN A 22 16.69 0.55 -0.03
CA GLN A 22 16.75 -0.33 -1.20
C GLN A 22 16.56 -1.78 -0.74
N TYR A 23 15.91 -2.60 -1.57
CA TYR A 23 15.54 -3.98 -1.21
C TYR A 23 16.72 -4.81 -0.69
N GLU A 24 17.84 -4.86 -1.40
CA GLU A 24 18.95 -5.75 -1.06
C GLU A 24 19.58 -5.41 0.29
N GLU A 25 19.75 -4.11 0.58
CA GLU A 25 20.29 -3.65 1.86
C GLU A 25 19.31 -3.89 3.00
N THR A 26 18.04 -3.54 2.81
CA THR A 26 16.99 -3.76 3.82
C THR A 26 16.84 -5.23 4.14
N ASN A 27 16.85 -6.10 3.12
CA ASN A 27 16.73 -7.54 3.30
C ASN A 27 17.96 -8.12 4.01
N ARG A 28 19.17 -7.64 3.69
CA ARG A 28 20.38 -8.01 4.42
C ARG A 28 20.30 -7.59 5.89
N VAL A 29 19.87 -6.36 6.18
CA VAL A 29 19.69 -5.86 7.54
C VAL A 29 18.64 -6.66 8.30
N ALA A 30 17.50 -6.98 7.67
CA ALA A 30 16.46 -7.79 8.28
C ALA A 30 17.02 -9.13 8.77
N ARG A 31 17.82 -9.82 7.94
CA ARG A 31 18.48 -11.07 8.31
C ARG A 31 19.51 -10.92 9.41
N CYS A 32 20.31 -9.86 9.36
CA CYS A 32 21.33 -9.60 10.38
C CYS A 32 20.71 -9.30 11.76
N VAL A 33 19.56 -8.63 11.81
CA VAL A 33 18.94 -8.17 13.06
C VAL A 33 17.95 -9.18 13.63
N TYR A 34 17.16 -9.83 12.77
CA TYR A 34 16.02 -10.67 13.18
C TYR A 34 16.22 -12.17 12.89
N GLY A 35 17.33 -12.57 12.24
CA GLY A 35 17.69 -13.96 11.96
C GLY A 35 17.59 -14.32 10.48
N ASP A 36 18.20 -15.45 10.09
CA ASP A 36 18.39 -15.83 8.68
C ASP A 36 17.09 -15.96 7.88
N ASP A 37 15.98 -16.30 8.55
CA ASP A 37 14.65 -16.44 7.95
C ASP A 37 13.90 -15.10 7.79
N ALA A 38 14.45 -13.99 8.30
CA ALA A 38 13.85 -12.67 8.16
C ALA A 38 14.02 -12.13 6.74
N PHE A 39 13.09 -11.29 6.30
CA PHE A 39 13.08 -10.74 4.96
C PHE A 39 12.43 -9.36 4.89
N ALA A 40 12.72 -8.61 3.83
CA ALA A 40 12.09 -7.34 3.54
C ALA A 40 10.95 -7.49 2.52
N VAL A 41 9.86 -6.74 2.69
CA VAL A 41 8.71 -6.69 1.78
C VAL A 41 8.37 -5.23 1.49
N ASP A 42 8.10 -4.89 0.23
CA ASP A 42 7.60 -3.56 -0.13
C ASP A 42 6.24 -3.30 0.55
N CYS A 43 6.15 -2.18 1.27
CA CYS A 43 4.92 -1.72 1.89
C CYS A 43 4.58 -0.27 1.56
N LEU A 44 5.10 0.29 0.46
CA LEU A 44 4.89 1.70 0.09
C LEU A 44 3.41 2.10 0.08
N GLN A 45 2.54 1.15 -0.27
CA GLN A 45 1.11 1.37 -0.42
C GLN A 45 0.28 0.72 0.70
N TYR A 46 0.92 0.15 1.72
CA TYR A 46 0.25 -0.51 2.83
C TYR A 46 0.62 0.22 4.12
N PRO A 47 -0.35 0.84 4.82
CA PRO A 47 -0.11 1.51 6.10
C PRO A 47 0.05 0.48 7.23
N CYS A 48 1.13 -0.32 7.15
CA CYS A 48 1.53 -1.26 8.18
C CYS A 48 2.43 -0.60 9.21
N GLU A 49 2.33 -1.07 10.45
CA GLU A 49 3.05 -0.57 11.61
C GLU A 49 3.82 -1.70 12.30
N ILE A 50 4.73 -1.35 13.20
CA ILE A 50 5.46 -2.34 14.00
C ILE A 50 4.46 -3.16 14.83
N GLY A 51 4.57 -4.48 14.79
CA GLY A 51 3.66 -5.42 15.46
C GLY A 51 2.49 -5.91 14.60
N ASP A 52 2.25 -5.29 13.43
CA ASP A 52 1.33 -5.82 12.43
C ASP A 52 1.80 -7.18 11.91
N LYS A 53 0.88 -7.93 11.28
CA LYS A 53 1.13 -9.30 10.83
C LYS A 53 1.28 -9.36 9.31
N TYR A 54 2.18 -10.22 8.85
CA TYR A 54 2.37 -10.53 7.43
C TYR A 54 2.22 -12.03 7.22
N ILE A 55 1.04 -12.44 6.76
CA ILE A 55 0.62 -13.84 6.69
C ILE A 55 0.29 -14.15 5.23
N ASN A 56 0.93 -15.18 4.66
CA ASN A 56 0.70 -15.65 3.29
C ASN A 56 0.74 -14.54 2.21
N GLY A 57 1.59 -13.53 2.39
CA GLY A 57 1.73 -12.43 1.43
C GLY A 57 0.82 -11.22 1.66
N VAL A 58 0.05 -11.21 2.75
CA VAL A 58 -0.93 -10.15 3.05
C VAL A 58 -0.63 -9.51 4.40
N PHE A 59 -0.74 -8.18 4.46
CA PHE A 59 -0.64 -7.41 5.70
C PHE A 59 -1.96 -7.43 6.47
N TYR A 60 -1.87 -7.71 7.77
CA TYR A 60 -2.96 -7.66 8.73
C TYR A 60 -2.55 -6.79 9.91
N LYS A 61 -3.53 -6.29 10.66
CA LYS A 61 -3.25 -5.65 11.95
C LYS A 61 -2.67 -6.65 12.95
N ALA A 62 -2.20 -6.14 14.09
CA ALA A 62 -1.65 -6.96 15.17
C ALA A 62 -2.59 -8.10 15.64
N ASP A 63 -3.90 -8.01 15.36
CA ASP A 63 -4.88 -9.07 15.63
C ASP A 63 -4.73 -10.31 14.72
N GLY A 64 -4.00 -10.19 13.59
CA GLY A 64 -3.81 -11.24 12.60
C GLY A 64 -5.06 -11.58 11.78
N ILE A 65 -6.12 -10.78 11.87
CA ILE A 65 -7.43 -11.05 11.24
C ILE A 65 -7.87 -9.86 10.37
N THR A 66 -7.66 -8.62 10.84
CA THR A 66 -8.09 -7.41 10.12
C THR A 66 -7.10 -7.08 9.01
N PRO A 67 -7.47 -7.20 7.72
CA PRO A 67 -6.54 -6.93 6.62
C PRO A 67 -6.24 -5.43 6.49
N ILE A 68 -4.99 -5.12 6.16
CA ILE A 68 -4.55 -3.75 5.86
C ILE A 68 -4.75 -3.53 4.36
N ASN A 69 -5.72 -2.69 4.03
CA ASN A 69 -6.00 -2.36 2.63
C ASN A 69 -4.91 -1.46 2.05
N ARG A 70 -4.61 -1.70 0.78
CA ARG A 70 -3.73 -0.86 -0.02
C ARG A 70 -4.33 0.53 -0.15
N LEU A 71 -3.53 1.58 0.03
CA LEU A 71 -3.92 2.95 -0.28
C LEU A 71 -4.12 3.08 -1.80
N PRO A 72 -5.17 3.78 -2.26
CA PRO A 72 -5.37 4.04 -3.68
C PRO A 72 -4.18 4.83 -4.22
N THR A 73 -3.72 4.49 -5.42
CA THR A 73 -2.65 5.26 -6.07
C THR A 73 -3.20 6.55 -6.67
N ASP A 74 -2.40 7.62 -6.72
CA ASP A 74 -2.77 8.91 -7.35
C ASP A 74 -3.33 8.75 -8.78
N LYS A 75 -2.89 7.72 -9.51
CA LYS A 75 -3.38 7.40 -10.87
C LYS A 75 -4.79 6.80 -10.87
N GLU A 76 -5.14 6.02 -9.86
CA GLU A 76 -6.47 5.42 -9.71
C GLU A 76 -7.49 6.51 -9.29
N GLU A 77 -7.10 7.42 -8.39
CA GLU A 77 -7.93 8.57 -8.02
C GLU A 77 -8.25 9.46 -9.23
N ILE A 78 -7.25 9.79 -10.07
CA ILE A 78 -7.46 10.62 -11.27
C ILE A 78 -8.43 9.96 -12.27
N GLN A 79 -8.38 8.64 -12.42
CA GLN A 79 -9.31 7.93 -13.32
C GLN A 79 -10.74 7.94 -12.77
N GLN A 80 -10.90 7.76 -11.46
CA GLN A 80 -12.20 7.81 -10.80
C GLN A 80 -12.79 9.23 -10.85
N LEU A 81 -11.98 10.25 -10.56
CA LEU A 81 -12.35 11.67 -10.71
C LEU A 81 -12.71 12.06 -12.15
N LYS A 82 -12.06 11.47 -13.17
CA LYS A 82 -12.44 11.67 -14.58
C LYS A 82 -13.75 11.00 -14.94
N ALA A 83 -14.01 9.80 -14.42
CA ALA A 83 -15.27 9.10 -14.63
C ALA A 83 -16.44 9.85 -13.98
N ASP A 84 -16.27 10.34 -12.75
CA ASP A 84 -17.29 11.09 -12.02
C ASP A 84 -17.61 12.43 -12.71
N ASN A 85 -16.59 13.16 -13.17
CA ASN A 85 -16.80 14.39 -13.94
C ASN A 85 -17.51 14.14 -15.28
N ALA A 86 -17.22 13.02 -15.95
CA ALA A 86 -17.91 12.66 -17.20
C ALA A 86 -19.41 12.40 -16.94
N GLN A 87 -19.75 11.72 -15.85
CA GLN A 87 -21.15 11.48 -15.48
C GLN A 87 -21.87 12.76 -15.06
N LEU A 88 -21.22 13.63 -14.28
CA LEU A 88 -21.77 14.94 -13.90
C LEU A 88 -22.01 15.84 -15.12
N THR A 89 -21.10 15.82 -16.11
CA THR A 89 -21.25 16.61 -17.34
C THR A 89 -22.42 16.12 -18.20
N VAL A 90 -22.62 14.80 -18.30
CA VAL A 90 -23.77 14.22 -19.02
C VAL A 90 -25.08 14.54 -18.31
N ALA A 91 -25.14 14.44 -16.98
CA ALA A 91 -26.34 14.80 -16.21
C ALA A 91 -26.68 16.30 -16.30
N MET A 92 -25.67 17.18 -16.33
CA MET A 92 -25.89 18.61 -16.59
C MET A 92 -26.40 18.88 -18.01
N ALA A 93 -25.94 18.12 -19.01
CA ALA A 93 -26.40 18.26 -20.39
C ALA A 93 -27.89 17.87 -20.55
N ASP A 94 -28.34 16.80 -19.88
CA ASP A 94 -29.76 16.38 -19.91
C ASP A 94 -30.67 17.38 -19.18
N MET A 95 -30.21 18.01 -18.09
CA MET A 95 -30.98 19.05 -17.37
C MET A 95 -31.10 20.37 -18.15
N ILE A 96 -30.14 20.70 -19.02
CA ILE A 96 -30.18 21.91 -19.87
C ILE A 96 -30.89 21.61 -21.20
N GLY A 97 -30.80 20.39 -21.72
CA GLY A 97 -31.43 19.96 -22.97
C GLY A 97 -32.94 19.68 -22.88
N GLY A 98 -33.50 19.55 -21.67
CA GLY A 98 -34.93 19.32 -21.43
C GLY A 98 -35.82 20.57 -21.47
N ALA A 99 -35.28 21.74 -21.84
CA ALA A 99 -36.02 22.98 -22.00
C ALA A 99 -36.10 23.39 -23.49
N MET A 100 -36.68 22.52 -24.33
CA MET A 100 -37.33 22.90 -25.59
C MET A 100 -38.55 22.01 -25.84
#